data_AF-A0A4S2KZG7-F1
#
_entry.id   AF-A0A4S2KZG7-F1
#
_cell.length_a   1.000
_cell.length_b   1.000
_cell.length_c   1.000
_cell.angle_alpha   90.00
_cell.angle_beta   90.00
_cell.angle_gamma   90.00
#
_symmetry.space_group_name_H-M   'P 1'
#
loop_
_entity.id
_entity.type
_entity.pdbx_description
1 polymer ?
#
loop_
_entity_poly.entity_id
_entity_poly.type
_entity_poly.pdbx_seq_one_letter_code
_entity_poly.pdbx_strand_id
1 'polypeptide(L)'
;MQEVIRHGERAPVDTYPNDPHINDSLEPYGWGQLTNKGRKNQYDQGSFLRKRYDSFLGSMYDPDVFYLQSTAVDRTKMSGMVEAAALWKPSESQTFKPNLPWQPVTLFYQERQDDTLMLVWNTCPRYTQLRSSANDLPEVRKVHEDNKQLFAELSNFTGMPITNVDDVSSLYATLSAEEQMGLALPEWMKDYYPDKLIPLALFELQLNTYNDEFRRLKGGPMLKKITDEMLARKEGTQRPKRRKMFMYIGHDSTIVTLLDTMRIWFNQIPHYNIMTMIELHEDEGEWNVQAIHEPYPMTIPGCTVVCPLDKFVEILKPMIPDNWEEECKVDSNYTTPPPPPP
;
A
#
# COMPACT_ATOMS: atom_id res chain seq x y z
N MET A 1 -2.94 -17.56 1.27
CA MET A 1 -2.66 -16.41 2.15
C MET A 1 -2.16 -15.26 1.31
N GLN A 2 -2.41 -14.04 1.78
CA GLN A 2 -2.16 -12.79 1.08
C GLN A 2 -1.37 -11.85 1.99
N GLU A 3 -0.22 -11.39 1.50
CA GLU A 3 0.63 -10.40 2.15
C GLU A 3 0.52 -9.10 1.40
N VAL A 4 0.19 -8.02 2.09
CA VAL A 4 0.13 -6.67 1.50
C VAL A 4 1.03 -5.76 2.32
N ILE A 5 2.05 -5.22 1.67
CA ILE A 5 3.19 -4.60 2.34
C ILE A 5 3.48 -3.24 1.70
N ARG A 6 3.73 -2.21 2.52
CA ARG A 6 4.31 -0.95 2.06
C ARG A 6 5.81 -1.14 1.82
N HIS A 7 6.34 -0.55 0.76
CA HIS A 7 7.79 -0.47 0.56
C HIS A 7 8.56 0.04 1.79
N GLY A 8 9.86 -0.25 1.84
CA GLY A 8 10.72 0.22 2.94
C GLY A 8 11.06 1.70 2.85
N GLU A 9 11.86 2.18 3.80
CA GLU A 9 12.32 3.57 3.86
C GLU A 9 12.99 4.00 2.55
N ARG A 10 12.54 5.14 2.04
CA ARG A 10 13.00 5.75 0.80
C ARG A 10 13.52 7.15 1.04
N ALA A 11 14.24 7.66 0.05
CA ALA A 11 14.48 9.09 -0.09
C ALA A 11 13.17 9.86 -0.39
N PRO A 12 13.11 11.18 -0.13
CA PRO A 12 12.01 12.04 -0.57
C PRO A 12 11.75 11.88 -2.07
N VAL A 13 10.48 11.90 -2.49
CA VAL A 13 10.10 11.77 -3.92
C VAL A 13 10.19 13.11 -4.62
N ASP A 14 9.83 14.17 -3.90
CA ASP A 14 9.84 15.57 -4.27
C ASP A 14 10.22 16.42 -3.04
N THR A 15 10.23 17.74 -3.21
CA THR A 15 10.66 18.74 -2.22
C THR A 15 9.98 20.08 -2.50
N TYR A 16 10.24 21.09 -1.68
CA TYR A 16 9.67 22.44 -1.75
C TYR A 16 10.76 23.52 -1.94
N PRO A 17 10.43 24.70 -2.51
CA PRO A 17 11.41 25.72 -2.89
C PRO A 17 12.40 26.18 -1.81
N ASN A 18 11.94 26.26 -0.57
CA ASN A 18 12.76 26.70 0.57
C ASN A 18 13.42 25.55 1.35
N ASP A 19 13.34 24.32 0.85
CA ASP A 19 13.97 23.17 1.49
C ASP A 19 15.50 23.31 1.44
N PRO A 20 16.22 23.23 2.58
CA PRO A 20 17.67 23.24 2.58
C PRO A 20 18.31 22.13 1.73
N HIS A 21 17.60 21.02 1.48
CA HIS A 21 18.07 19.87 0.71
C HIS A 21 17.61 19.86 -0.75
N ILE A 22 16.99 20.95 -1.23
CA ILE A 22 16.47 21.03 -2.62
C ILE A 22 17.51 20.73 -3.70
N ASN A 23 18.79 21.01 -3.44
CA ASN A 23 19.90 20.76 -4.37
C ASN A 23 20.72 19.50 -4.02
N ASP A 24 20.30 18.70 -3.05
CA ASP A 24 20.97 17.45 -2.72
C ASP A 24 20.66 16.40 -3.81
N SER A 25 21.69 15.68 -4.26
CA SER A 25 21.51 14.54 -5.17
C SER A 25 20.91 13.31 -4.49
N LEU A 26 20.87 13.32 -3.14
CA LEU A 26 20.44 12.23 -2.27
C LEU A 26 21.27 10.96 -2.52
N GLU A 27 22.56 11.17 -2.81
CA GLU A 27 23.52 10.09 -3.00
C GLU A 27 23.62 9.19 -1.76
N PRO A 28 23.77 7.87 -1.93
CA PRO A 28 23.95 7.15 -3.20
C PRO A 28 22.63 6.65 -3.82
N TYR A 29 21.47 7.15 -3.38
CA TYR A 29 20.18 6.57 -3.75
C TYR A 29 19.47 7.35 -4.87
N GLY A 30 19.46 8.68 -4.79
CA GLY A 30 18.61 9.52 -5.63
C GLY A 30 17.18 9.65 -5.11
N TRP A 31 16.46 10.63 -5.65
CA TRP A 31 15.08 10.96 -5.28
C TRP A 31 14.11 9.78 -5.44
N GLY A 32 13.29 9.54 -4.43
CA GLY A 32 12.24 8.53 -4.37
C GLY A 32 12.73 7.08 -4.28
N GLN A 33 14.05 6.86 -4.19
CA GLN A 33 14.67 5.53 -4.24
C GLN A 33 14.80 4.88 -2.86
N LEU A 34 14.82 3.54 -2.84
CA LEU A 34 14.91 2.75 -1.62
C LEU A 34 16.30 2.86 -0.97
N THR A 35 16.33 3.30 0.28
CA THR A 35 17.57 3.49 1.07
C THR A 35 18.11 2.16 1.60
N ASN A 36 19.33 2.15 2.17
CA ASN A 36 19.83 0.95 2.84
C ASN A 36 19.04 0.57 4.09
N LYS A 37 18.46 1.54 4.81
CA LYS A 37 17.56 1.27 5.94
C LYS A 37 16.33 0.50 5.44
N GLY A 38 15.70 0.99 4.36
CA GLY A 38 14.56 0.32 3.72
C GLY A 38 14.88 -1.08 3.22
N ARG A 39 16.04 -1.27 2.57
CA ARG A 39 16.51 -2.60 2.15
C ARG A 39 16.68 -3.54 3.34
N LYS A 40 17.32 -3.09 4.42
CA LYS A 40 17.52 -3.90 5.62
C LYS A 40 16.19 -4.31 6.24
N ASN A 41 15.28 -3.36 6.45
CA ASN A 41 13.99 -3.63 7.07
C ASN A 41 13.12 -4.56 6.22
N GLN A 42 13.16 -4.42 4.88
CA GLN A 42 12.51 -5.36 3.97
C GLN A 42 13.11 -6.77 4.03
N TYR A 43 14.43 -6.88 4.15
CA TYR A 43 15.09 -8.18 4.32
C TYR A 43 14.71 -8.85 5.66
N ASP A 44 14.64 -8.06 6.73
CA ASP A 44 14.25 -8.53 8.06
C ASP A 44 12.78 -8.97 8.07
N GLN A 45 11.90 -8.26 7.35
CA GLN A 45 10.49 -8.62 7.14
C GLN A 45 10.34 -9.95 6.38
N GLY A 46 11.08 -10.14 5.27
CA GLY A 46 11.08 -11.41 4.55
C GLY A 46 11.64 -12.57 5.39
N SER A 47 12.63 -12.29 6.26
CA SER A 47 13.15 -13.27 7.22
C SER A 47 12.12 -13.63 8.30
N PHE A 48 11.33 -12.66 8.76
CA PHE A 48 10.20 -12.89 9.66
C PHE A 48 9.15 -13.79 9.01
N LEU A 49 8.71 -13.47 7.78
CA LEU A 49 7.76 -14.29 7.03
C LEU A 49 8.29 -15.70 6.79
N ARG A 50 9.59 -15.84 6.47
CA ARG A 50 10.22 -17.15 6.33
C ARG A 50 10.10 -17.96 7.61
N LYS A 51 10.44 -17.37 8.75
CA LYS A 51 10.35 -18.05 10.05
C LYS A 51 8.89 -18.42 10.39
N ARG A 52 7.94 -17.54 10.10
CA ARG A 52 6.51 -17.73 10.39
C ARG A 52 5.88 -18.83 9.55
N TYR A 53 6.25 -18.92 8.26
CA TYR A 53 5.61 -19.80 7.29
C TYR A 53 6.51 -20.89 6.73
N ASP A 54 7.63 -21.21 7.39
CA ASP A 54 8.65 -22.17 6.90
C ASP A 54 8.03 -23.51 6.49
N SER A 55 7.33 -24.17 7.42
CA SER A 55 6.65 -25.45 7.18
C SER A 55 5.54 -25.33 6.13
N PHE A 56 4.84 -24.20 6.10
CA PHE A 56 3.76 -23.97 5.15
C PHE A 56 4.29 -23.82 3.73
N LEU A 57 5.34 -23.03 3.52
CA LEU A 57 5.91 -22.72 2.21
C LEU A 57 6.81 -23.83 1.66
N GLY A 58 7.53 -24.53 2.54
CA GLY A 58 8.52 -25.54 2.16
C GLY A 58 9.94 -24.96 1.98
N SER A 59 10.90 -25.83 1.68
CA SER A 59 12.34 -25.48 1.66
C SER A 59 12.86 -24.92 0.34
N MET A 60 12.07 -24.97 -0.74
CA MET A 60 12.50 -24.58 -2.08
C MET A 60 11.55 -23.57 -2.70
N TYR A 61 12.10 -22.58 -3.40
CA TYR A 61 11.31 -21.65 -4.19
C TYR A 61 10.63 -22.38 -5.34
N ASP A 62 9.37 -22.07 -5.58
CA ASP A 62 8.63 -22.57 -6.73
C ASP A 62 7.63 -21.48 -7.20
N PRO A 63 7.66 -21.08 -8.48
CA PRO A 63 6.75 -20.05 -9.00
C PRO A 63 5.27 -20.45 -8.93
N ASP A 64 4.95 -21.74 -8.84
CA ASP A 64 3.59 -22.21 -8.59
C ASP A 64 3.17 -22.08 -7.13
N VAL A 65 4.10 -21.94 -6.19
CA VAL A 65 3.83 -21.83 -4.75
C VAL A 65 3.74 -20.37 -4.31
N PHE A 66 4.62 -19.51 -4.83
CA PHE A 66 4.79 -18.11 -4.40
C PHE A 66 4.60 -17.11 -5.54
N TYR A 67 3.67 -16.17 -5.35
CA TYR A 67 3.38 -15.09 -6.30
C TYR A 67 3.84 -13.78 -5.68
N LEU A 68 4.62 -13.00 -6.41
CA LEU A 68 5.06 -11.68 -5.99
C LEU A 68 4.67 -10.66 -7.04
N GLN A 69 3.91 -9.65 -6.62
CA GLN A 69 3.56 -8.51 -7.44
C GLN A 69 3.90 -7.21 -6.71
N SER A 70 4.44 -6.23 -7.42
CA SER A 70 4.60 -4.86 -6.92
C SER A 70 3.86 -3.86 -7.82
N THR A 71 3.78 -2.62 -7.39
CA THR A 71 3.50 -1.52 -8.32
C THR A 71 4.68 -1.31 -9.28
N ALA A 72 4.51 -0.49 -10.32
CA ALA A 72 5.55 -0.20 -11.30
C ALA A 72 6.74 0.64 -10.76
N VAL A 73 6.72 1.05 -9.49
CA VAL A 73 7.68 2.01 -8.92
C VAL A 73 8.94 1.29 -8.44
N ASP A 74 10.13 1.85 -8.71
CA ASP A 74 11.41 1.20 -8.41
C ASP A 74 11.53 0.76 -6.96
N ARG A 75 11.14 1.62 -6.00
CA ARG A 75 11.22 1.29 -4.57
C ARG A 75 10.34 0.11 -4.15
N THR A 76 9.18 -0.11 -4.79
CA THR A 76 8.30 -1.25 -4.47
C THR A 76 8.85 -2.52 -5.13
N LYS A 77 9.34 -2.43 -6.37
CA LYS A 77 10.05 -3.53 -7.05
C LYS A 77 11.27 -3.98 -6.25
N MET A 78 12.13 -3.05 -5.84
CA MET A 78 13.32 -3.33 -5.04
C MET A 78 12.96 -3.93 -3.67
N SER A 79 11.92 -3.41 -3.02
CA SER A 79 11.44 -3.95 -1.74
C SER A 79 11.01 -5.41 -1.88
N GLY A 80 10.19 -5.73 -2.87
CA GLY A 80 9.76 -7.11 -3.13
C GLY A 80 10.91 -8.06 -3.49
N MET A 81 11.89 -7.60 -4.26
CA MET A 81 13.08 -8.41 -4.58
C MET A 81 13.93 -8.71 -3.33
N VAL A 82 14.10 -7.73 -2.45
CA VAL A 82 14.86 -7.88 -1.20
C VAL A 82 14.14 -8.80 -0.21
N GLU A 83 12.82 -8.63 -0.10
CA GLU A 83 11.99 -9.48 0.75
C GLU A 83 11.98 -10.93 0.26
N ALA A 84 11.83 -11.14 -1.05
CA ALA A 84 11.94 -12.46 -1.68
C ALA A 84 13.32 -13.10 -1.48
N ALA A 85 14.40 -12.31 -1.49
CA ALA A 85 15.75 -12.80 -1.24
C ALA A 85 15.92 -13.36 0.19
N ALA A 86 15.22 -12.78 1.18
CA ALA A 86 15.19 -13.30 2.54
C ALA A 86 14.26 -14.50 2.68
N LEU A 87 13.08 -14.45 2.04
CA LEU A 87 12.06 -15.48 2.09
C LEU A 87 12.51 -16.79 1.41
N TRP A 88 13.26 -16.68 0.31
CA TRP A 88 13.63 -17.79 -0.56
C TRP A 88 15.14 -17.91 -0.71
N LYS A 89 15.85 -18.11 0.41
CA LYS A 89 17.26 -18.52 0.34
C LYS A 89 17.39 -19.83 -0.45
N PRO A 90 18.36 -19.94 -1.38
CA PRO A 90 18.48 -21.13 -2.20
C PRO A 90 18.81 -22.36 -1.36
N SER A 91 18.11 -23.46 -1.64
CA SER A 91 18.54 -24.79 -1.21
C SER A 91 19.81 -25.20 -1.96
N GLU A 92 20.44 -26.31 -1.56
CA GLU A 92 21.62 -26.84 -2.25
C GLU A 92 21.36 -27.05 -3.75
N SER A 93 20.18 -27.57 -4.13
CA SER A 93 19.80 -27.81 -5.53
C SER A 93 19.44 -26.54 -6.31
N GLN A 94 19.05 -25.46 -5.62
CA GLN A 94 18.72 -24.16 -6.23
C GLN A 94 19.89 -23.18 -6.19
N THR A 95 21.00 -23.56 -5.56
CA THR A 95 22.21 -22.73 -5.49
C THR A 95 22.93 -22.79 -6.83
N PHE A 96 22.90 -21.68 -7.59
CA PHE A 96 23.65 -21.56 -8.84
C PHE A 96 25.04 -20.94 -8.65
N LYS A 97 25.28 -20.25 -7.53
CA LYS A 97 26.57 -19.64 -7.19
C LYS A 97 26.84 -19.74 -5.68
N PRO A 98 27.84 -20.52 -5.23
CA PRO A 98 28.04 -20.82 -3.81
C PRO A 98 28.24 -19.61 -2.89
N ASN A 99 28.93 -18.57 -3.37
CA ASN A 99 29.21 -17.36 -2.58
C ASN A 99 28.15 -16.27 -2.72
N LEU A 100 26.95 -16.62 -3.21
CA LEU A 100 25.82 -15.72 -3.39
C LEU A 100 24.55 -16.45 -2.92
N PRO A 101 24.19 -16.36 -1.62
CA PRO A 101 23.00 -17.02 -1.07
C PRO A 101 21.71 -16.30 -1.46
N TRP A 102 21.50 -16.17 -2.78
CA TRP A 102 20.39 -15.51 -3.44
C TRP A 102 20.00 -16.33 -4.66
N GLN A 103 18.71 -16.31 -5.00
CA GLN A 103 18.19 -16.85 -6.26
C GLN A 103 17.17 -15.88 -6.85
N PRO A 104 17.00 -15.86 -8.18
CA PRO A 104 15.96 -15.06 -8.81
C PRO A 104 14.58 -15.59 -8.43
N VAL A 105 13.68 -14.66 -8.11
CA VAL A 105 12.25 -14.91 -7.88
C VAL A 105 11.45 -14.05 -8.85
N THR A 106 10.41 -14.61 -9.46
CA THR A 106 9.59 -13.86 -10.42
C THR A 106 8.84 -12.73 -9.72
N LEU A 107 9.00 -11.51 -10.25
CA LEU A 107 8.29 -10.30 -9.83
C LEU A 107 7.38 -9.84 -10.97
N PHE A 108 6.08 -9.69 -10.68
CA PHE A 108 5.09 -9.12 -11.59
C PHE A 108 4.80 -7.67 -11.22
N TYR A 109 4.37 -6.88 -12.20
CA TYR A 109 3.81 -5.54 -11.96
C TYR A 109 2.92 -5.15 -13.15
N GLN A 110 2.00 -4.23 -12.92
CA GLN A 110 1.28 -3.51 -13.97
C GLN A 110 1.94 -2.15 -14.13
N GLU A 111 2.03 -1.64 -15.36
CA GLU A 111 2.46 -0.26 -15.58
C GLU A 111 1.50 0.70 -14.89
N ARG A 112 1.99 1.85 -14.42
CA ARG A 112 1.20 2.76 -13.56
C ARG A 112 -0.12 3.22 -14.20
N GLN A 113 -0.12 3.45 -15.51
CA GLN A 113 -1.31 3.86 -16.27
C GLN A 113 -2.32 2.71 -16.45
N ASP A 114 -1.89 1.47 -16.27
CA ASP A 114 -2.65 0.24 -16.46
C ASP A 114 -2.88 -0.50 -15.13
N ASP A 115 -2.53 0.11 -13.98
CA ASP A 115 -2.66 -0.49 -12.67
C ASP A 115 -4.14 -0.54 -12.28
N THR A 116 -4.70 -1.75 -12.20
CA THR A 116 -6.09 -2.02 -11.86
C THR A 116 -6.27 -2.48 -10.41
N LEU A 117 -5.20 -2.50 -9.61
CA LEU A 117 -5.19 -3.20 -8.33
C LEU A 117 -4.74 -2.35 -7.15
N MET A 118 -3.54 -1.75 -7.20
CA MET A 118 -2.90 -1.11 -6.05
C MET A 118 -2.88 0.42 -6.15
N LEU A 119 -2.76 0.97 -7.37
CA LEU A 119 -2.69 2.42 -7.59
C LEU A 119 -3.92 3.02 -8.26
N VAL A 120 -4.75 2.23 -8.97
CA VAL A 120 -6.04 2.61 -9.60
C VAL A 120 -6.28 4.12 -9.76
N TRP A 121 -6.07 4.60 -10.98
CA TRP A 121 -6.36 5.98 -11.36
C TRP A 121 -6.93 6.01 -12.79
N ASN A 122 -6.04 5.94 -13.79
CA ASN A 122 -6.39 5.93 -15.22
C ASN A 122 -7.37 4.83 -15.61
N THR A 123 -7.20 3.65 -15.01
CA THR A 123 -8.01 2.45 -15.25
C THR A 123 -9.43 2.56 -14.73
N CYS A 124 -9.73 3.54 -13.85
CA CYS A 124 -11.08 3.85 -13.40
C CYS A 124 -11.38 5.35 -13.46
N PRO A 125 -11.84 5.85 -14.63
CA PRO A 125 -12.21 7.26 -14.80
C PRO A 125 -13.27 7.74 -13.82
N ARG A 126 -14.25 6.89 -13.47
CA ARG A 126 -15.28 7.23 -12.46
C ARG A 126 -14.68 7.52 -11.09
N TYR A 127 -13.80 6.64 -10.61
CA TYR A 127 -13.08 6.88 -9.35
C TYR A 127 -12.28 8.17 -9.42
N THR A 128 -11.55 8.40 -10.52
CA THR A 128 -10.75 9.61 -10.67
C THR A 128 -11.61 10.87 -10.68
N GLN A 129 -12.77 10.85 -11.34
CA GLN A 129 -13.73 11.96 -11.32
C GLN A 129 -14.22 12.27 -9.90
N LEU A 130 -14.56 11.21 -9.14
CA LEU A 130 -15.01 11.33 -7.76
C LEU A 130 -13.91 11.89 -6.85
N ARG A 131 -12.69 11.33 -6.91
CA ARG A 131 -11.55 11.76 -6.09
C ARG A 131 -11.08 13.17 -6.44
N SER A 132 -11.11 13.55 -7.72
CA SER A 132 -10.76 14.91 -8.17
C SER A 132 -11.75 15.95 -7.66
N SER A 133 -13.03 15.57 -7.52
CA SER A 133 -14.09 16.44 -6.99
C SER A 133 -14.19 16.38 -5.45
N ALA A 134 -13.39 15.55 -4.77
CA ALA A 134 -13.52 15.34 -3.33
C ALA A 134 -13.22 16.64 -2.53
N ASN A 135 -12.30 17.48 -3.03
CA ASN A 135 -11.97 18.76 -2.43
C ASN A 135 -13.15 19.77 -2.46
N ASP A 136 -14.17 19.53 -3.30
CA ASP A 136 -15.37 20.37 -3.38
C ASP A 136 -16.48 19.97 -2.41
N LEU A 137 -16.33 18.84 -1.72
CA LEU A 137 -17.29 18.37 -0.73
C LEU A 137 -17.39 19.34 0.46
N PRO A 138 -18.61 19.63 0.99
CA PRO A 138 -18.78 20.62 2.07
C PRO A 138 -17.93 20.37 3.31
N GLU A 139 -17.81 19.11 3.72
CA GLU A 139 -17.00 18.66 4.85
C GLU A 139 -15.50 18.83 4.60
N VAL A 140 -15.03 18.57 3.38
CA VAL A 140 -13.62 18.75 3.01
C VAL A 140 -13.27 20.24 2.95
N ARG A 141 -14.16 21.05 2.35
CA ARG A 141 -14.03 22.52 2.35
C ARG A 141 -14.00 23.09 3.77
N LYS A 142 -14.77 22.51 4.70
CA LYS A 142 -14.73 22.90 6.11
C LYS A 142 -13.38 22.58 6.73
N VAL A 143 -12.82 21.39 6.51
CA VAL A 143 -11.46 21.06 6.96
C VAL A 143 -10.44 22.05 6.40
N HIS A 144 -10.55 22.43 5.13
CA HIS A 144 -9.67 23.44 4.54
C HIS A 144 -9.81 24.82 5.18
N GLU A 145 -11.03 25.30 5.42
CA GLU A 145 -11.25 26.60 6.08
C GLU A 145 -10.77 26.58 7.54
N ASP A 146 -11.03 25.51 8.28
CA ASP A 146 -10.59 25.32 9.66
C ASP A 146 -9.04 25.30 9.77
N ASN A 147 -8.33 24.93 8.69
CA ASN A 147 -6.86 24.86 8.62
C ASN A 147 -6.22 25.98 7.79
N LYS A 148 -6.98 26.99 7.38
CA LYS A 148 -6.50 28.05 6.48
C LYS A 148 -5.29 28.83 7.01
N GLN A 149 -5.25 29.05 8.33
CA GLN A 149 -4.11 29.71 8.96
C GLN A 149 -2.84 28.85 8.86
N LEU A 150 -2.96 27.55 9.13
CA LEU A 150 -1.86 26.59 8.97
C LEU A 150 -1.38 26.57 7.51
N PHE A 151 -2.29 26.54 6.54
CA PHE A 151 -1.95 26.56 5.12
C PHE A 151 -1.17 27.82 4.71
N ALA A 152 -1.57 28.98 5.22
CA ALA A 152 -0.86 30.24 4.97
C ALA A 152 0.55 30.24 5.58
N GLU A 153 0.70 29.72 6.80
CA GLU A 153 2.01 29.58 7.47
C GLU A 153 2.93 28.62 6.71
N LEU A 154 2.43 27.42 6.38
CA LEU A 154 3.18 26.44 5.59
C LEU A 154 3.58 27.02 4.23
N SER A 155 2.69 27.74 3.55
CA SER A 155 3.00 28.37 2.26
C SER A 155 4.16 29.35 2.36
N ASN A 156 4.20 30.14 3.45
CA ASN A 156 5.29 31.08 3.70
C ASN A 156 6.61 30.37 3.99
N PHE A 157 6.58 29.29 4.77
CA PHE A 157 7.78 28.52 5.09
C PHE A 157 8.33 27.75 3.90
N THR A 158 7.47 27.07 3.13
CA THR A 158 7.88 26.22 2.02
C THR A 158 8.25 27.02 0.76
N GLY A 159 7.73 28.24 0.63
CA GLY A 159 7.91 29.06 -0.57
C GLY A 159 7.03 28.63 -1.75
N MET A 160 6.05 27.76 -1.52
CA MET A 160 5.06 27.33 -2.51
C MET A 160 3.63 27.35 -1.94
N PRO A 161 2.60 27.47 -2.78
CA PRO A 161 1.22 27.43 -2.30
C PRO A 161 0.89 26.09 -1.64
N ILE A 162 0.41 26.14 -0.41
CA ILE A 162 -0.25 25.04 0.31
C ILE A 162 -1.71 25.46 0.47
N THR A 163 -2.62 24.73 -0.16
CA THR A 163 -4.02 25.16 -0.35
C THR A 163 -5.06 24.12 0.06
N ASN A 164 -4.64 22.86 0.20
CA ASN A 164 -5.51 21.74 0.51
C ASN A 164 -4.75 20.65 1.28
N VAL A 165 -5.46 19.59 1.67
CA VAL A 165 -4.85 18.46 2.40
C VAL A 165 -3.87 17.62 1.58
N ASP A 166 -4.00 17.59 0.25
CA ASP A 166 -3.06 16.89 -0.64
C ASP A 166 -1.67 17.54 -0.57
N ASP A 167 -1.61 18.88 -0.57
CA ASP A 167 -0.37 19.65 -0.45
C ASP A 167 0.33 19.38 0.90
N VAL A 168 -0.45 19.30 1.99
CA VAL A 168 0.08 19.00 3.33
C VAL A 168 0.58 17.56 3.43
N SER A 169 -0.13 16.61 2.81
CA SER A 169 0.27 15.20 2.77
C SER A 169 1.60 15.02 2.01
N SER A 170 1.78 15.70 0.88
CA SER A 170 3.05 15.72 0.12
C SER A 170 4.21 16.31 0.95
N LEU A 171 3.97 17.44 1.64
CA LEU A 171 4.97 18.02 2.54
C LEU A 171 5.33 17.06 3.68
N TYR A 172 4.34 16.45 4.34
CA TYR A 172 4.57 15.46 5.39
C TYR A 172 5.40 14.27 4.89
N ALA A 173 5.09 13.76 3.69
CA ALA A 173 5.81 12.64 3.08
C ALA A 173 7.26 12.98 2.73
N THR A 174 7.53 14.23 2.33
CA THR A 174 8.89 14.76 2.11
C THR A 174 9.67 14.75 3.42
N LEU A 175 9.16 15.48 4.42
CA LEU A 175 9.81 15.65 5.73
C LEU A 175 10.04 14.33 6.45
N SER A 176 9.07 13.41 6.35
CA SER A 176 9.21 12.07 6.92
C SER A 176 10.35 11.31 6.26
N ALA A 177 10.51 11.40 4.93
CA ALA A 177 11.62 10.75 4.25
C ALA A 177 12.97 11.38 4.60
N GLU A 178 13.04 12.70 4.72
CA GLU A 178 14.25 13.43 5.16
C GLU A 178 14.68 13.02 6.57
N GLU A 179 13.75 12.98 7.52
CA GLU A 179 13.99 12.53 8.89
C GLU A 179 14.51 11.09 8.91
N GLN A 180 13.91 10.19 8.12
CA GLN A 180 14.35 8.80 8.03
C GLN A 180 15.74 8.64 7.40
N MET A 181 16.14 9.59 6.54
CA MET A 181 17.49 9.67 6.00
C MET A 181 18.50 10.33 6.96
N GLY A 182 18.04 10.87 8.09
CA GLY A 182 18.88 11.60 9.03
C GLY A 182 19.29 12.99 8.53
N LEU A 183 18.55 13.55 7.57
CA LEU A 183 18.74 14.92 7.11
C LEU A 183 18.21 15.90 8.16
N ALA A 184 18.88 17.05 8.28
CA ALA A 184 18.47 18.07 9.23
C ALA A 184 17.19 18.77 8.73
N LEU A 185 16.11 18.67 9.51
CA LEU A 185 14.89 19.42 9.22
C LEU A 185 15.04 20.91 9.60
N PRO A 186 14.41 21.85 8.87
CA PRO A 186 14.42 23.27 9.22
C PRO A 186 13.89 23.55 10.63
N GLU A 187 14.39 24.61 11.28
CA GLU A 187 14.04 24.93 12.67
C GLU A 187 12.53 25.15 12.89
N TRP A 188 11.85 25.76 11.91
CA TRP A 188 10.42 26.01 11.97
C TRP A 188 9.61 24.71 12.06
N MET A 189 10.15 23.57 11.63
CA MET A 189 9.44 22.28 11.66
C MET A 189 9.11 21.81 13.06
N LYS A 190 9.87 22.22 14.09
CA LYS A 190 9.68 21.77 15.48
C LYS A 190 8.29 22.04 16.02
N ASP A 191 7.64 23.09 15.53
CA ASP A 191 6.31 23.49 15.97
C ASP A 191 5.17 22.87 15.13
N TYR A 192 5.49 22.12 14.07
CA TYR A 192 4.51 21.61 13.10
C TYR A 192 4.62 20.09 12.85
N TYR A 193 5.82 19.59 12.61
CA TYR A 193 6.04 18.17 12.29
C TYR A 193 6.43 17.37 13.54
N PRO A 194 5.89 16.14 13.69
CA PRO A 194 4.90 15.53 12.81
C PRO A 194 3.45 15.88 13.19
N ASP A 195 3.21 16.32 14.43
CA ASP A 195 1.90 16.26 15.08
C ASP A 195 0.82 17.14 14.46
N LYS A 196 1.14 18.35 13.96
CA LYS A 196 0.14 19.22 13.31
C LYS A 196 -0.20 18.76 11.89
N LEU A 197 0.68 17.99 11.25
CA LEU A 197 0.51 17.57 9.86
C LEU A 197 -0.17 16.19 9.76
N ILE A 198 0.06 15.31 10.75
CA ILE A 198 -0.50 13.94 10.80
C ILE A 198 -2.02 13.91 10.55
N PRO A 199 -2.86 14.74 11.20
CA PRO A 199 -4.31 14.67 10.99
C PRO A 199 -4.72 14.94 9.53
N LEU A 200 -4.02 15.83 8.84
CA LEU A 200 -4.31 16.19 7.45
C LEU A 200 -3.75 15.15 6.48
N ALA A 201 -2.58 14.58 6.76
CA ALA A 201 -2.03 13.46 6.00
C ALA A 201 -2.93 12.21 6.09
N LEU A 202 -3.45 11.90 7.28
CA LEU A 202 -4.44 10.83 7.47
C LEU A 202 -5.75 11.12 6.76
N PHE A 203 -6.22 12.37 6.81
CA PHE A 203 -7.43 12.77 6.12
C PHE A 203 -7.30 12.64 4.60
N GLU A 204 -6.17 13.01 4.00
CA GLU A 204 -5.90 12.77 2.58
C GLU A 204 -5.99 11.28 2.22
N LEU A 205 -5.37 10.41 3.02
CA LEU A 205 -5.46 8.96 2.82
C LEU A 205 -6.93 8.47 2.90
N GLN A 206 -7.71 9.01 3.84
CA GLN A 206 -9.14 8.72 3.97
C GLN A 206 -9.95 9.20 2.75
N LEU A 207 -9.58 10.31 2.11
CA LEU A 207 -10.27 10.79 0.89
C LEU A 207 -10.17 9.79 -0.27
N ASN A 208 -9.14 8.94 -0.30
CA ASN A 208 -9.03 7.88 -1.31
C ASN A 208 -10.11 6.80 -1.15
N THR A 209 -10.73 6.71 0.02
CA THR A 209 -11.77 5.73 0.39
C THR A 209 -12.98 6.40 1.05
N TYR A 210 -13.25 7.66 0.70
CA TYR A 210 -14.19 8.55 1.40
C TYR A 210 -15.54 7.89 1.76
N ASN A 211 -16.21 7.29 0.78
CA ASN A 211 -17.48 6.59 0.96
C ASN A 211 -17.46 5.20 0.30
N ASP A 212 -18.59 4.51 0.33
CA ASP A 212 -18.75 3.15 -0.18
C ASP A 212 -18.49 3.04 -1.68
N GLU A 213 -18.86 4.06 -2.47
CA GLU A 213 -18.56 4.13 -3.91
C GLU A 213 -17.04 4.22 -4.14
N PHE A 214 -16.33 5.06 -3.37
CA PHE A 214 -14.87 5.15 -3.45
C PHE A 214 -14.22 3.81 -3.10
N ARG A 215 -14.60 3.21 -1.96
CA ARG A 215 -14.06 1.91 -1.51
C ARG A 215 -14.28 0.82 -2.56
N ARG A 216 -15.49 0.77 -3.14
CA ARG A 216 -15.87 -0.21 -4.15
C ARG A 216 -15.10 -0.06 -5.46
N LEU A 217 -14.85 1.18 -5.91
CA LEU A 217 -14.11 1.42 -7.15
C LEU A 217 -12.58 1.36 -6.97
N LYS A 218 -12.06 1.71 -5.79
CA LYS A 218 -10.61 1.82 -5.52
C LYS A 218 -10.02 0.57 -4.88
N GLY A 219 -10.52 0.17 -3.72
CA GLY A 219 -10.04 -1.02 -2.98
C GLY A 219 -10.77 -2.31 -3.33
N GLY A 220 -11.98 -2.19 -3.87
CA GLY A 220 -12.84 -3.30 -4.27
C GLY A 220 -12.17 -4.30 -5.23
N PRO A 221 -11.42 -3.89 -6.27
CA PRO A 221 -10.68 -4.83 -7.12
C PRO A 221 -9.69 -5.71 -6.36
N MET A 222 -8.94 -5.13 -5.42
CA MET A 222 -7.98 -5.88 -4.62
C MET A 222 -8.68 -6.84 -3.65
N LEU A 223 -9.73 -6.37 -2.98
CA LEU A 223 -10.56 -7.21 -2.13
C LEU A 223 -11.20 -8.36 -2.91
N LYS A 224 -11.72 -8.09 -4.12
CA LYS A 224 -12.28 -9.10 -5.02
C LYS A 224 -11.25 -10.18 -5.35
N LYS A 225 -10.03 -9.77 -5.71
CA LYS A 225 -8.94 -10.69 -6.02
C LYS A 225 -8.61 -11.60 -4.83
N ILE A 226 -8.53 -11.03 -3.63
CA ILE A 226 -8.28 -11.79 -2.39
C ILE A 226 -9.41 -12.80 -2.14
N THR A 227 -10.67 -12.39 -2.23
CA THR A 227 -11.82 -13.29 -2.00
C THR A 227 -11.94 -14.37 -3.07
N ASP A 228 -11.74 -14.04 -4.34
CA ASP A 228 -11.80 -14.99 -5.45
C ASP A 228 -10.71 -16.07 -5.29
N GLU A 229 -9.49 -15.69 -4.89
CA GLU A 229 -8.40 -16.62 -4.62
C GLU A 229 -8.70 -17.57 -3.46
N MET A 230 -9.32 -17.07 -2.39
CA MET A 230 -9.73 -17.88 -1.25
C MET A 230 -10.85 -18.86 -1.62
N LEU A 231 -11.87 -18.40 -2.34
CA LEU A 231 -12.96 -19.24 -2.82
C LEU A 231 -12.45 -20.31 -3.79
N ALA A 232 -11.58 -19.93 -4.72
CA ALA A 232 -10.96 -20.88 -5.64
C ALA A 232 -10.12 -21.94 -4.93
N ARG A 233 -9.50 -21.59 -3.78
CA ARG A 233 -8.81 -22.56 -2.92
C ARG A 233 -9.79 -23.53 -2.26
N LYS A 234 -10.87 -23.03 -1.65
CA LYS A 234 -11.95 -23.83 -1.04
C LYS A 234 -12.59 -24.79 -2.05
N GLU A 235 -12.81 -24.34 -3.28
CA GLU A 235 -13.45 -25.12 -4.34
C GLU A 235 -12.49 -26.06 -5.11
N GLY A 236 -11.18 -25.98 -4.86
CA GLY A 236 -10.17 -26.75 -5.60
C GLY A 236 -9.96 -26.31 -7.06
N THR A 237 -10.48 -25.14 -7.44
CA THR A 237 -10.37 -24.56 -8.77
C THR A 237 -9.13 -23.68 -8.96
N GLN A 238 -8.44 -23.32 -7.86
CA GLN A 238 -7.23 -22.50 -7.85
C GLN A 238 -6.18 -22.93 -8.89
N ARG A 239 -5.59 -21.96 -9.58
CA ARG A 239 -4.47 -22.14 -10.51
C ARG A 239 -3.36 -21.10 -10.24
N PRO A 240 -2.10 -21.53 -10.04
CA PRO A 240 -1.62 -22.91 -9.90
C PRO A 240 -2.19 -23.63 -8.66
N LYS A 241 -2.34 -24.96 -8.73
CA LYS A 241 -2.93 -25.77 -7.63
C LYS A 241 -2.11 -25.69 -6.33
N ARG A 242 -0.79 -25.49 -6.45
CA ARG A 242 0.15 -25.44 -5.33
C ARG A 242 0.37 -24.03 -4.77
N ARG A 243 -0.31 -23.02 -5.30
CA ARG A 243 -0.19 -21.64 -4.82
C ARG A 243 -0.59 -21.57 -3.35
N LYS A 244 0.31 -21.01 -2.55
CA LYS A 244 0.17 -20.88 -1.10
C LYS A 244 0.15 -19.43 -0.67
N MET A 245 1.06 -18.62 -1.22
CA MET A 245 1.24 -17.22 -0.84
C MET A 245 1.18 -16.31 -2.06
N PHE A 246 0.44 -15.23 -1.92
CA PHE A 246 0.47 -14.05 -2.78
C PHE A 246 1.03 -12.89 -1.98
N MET A 247 2.03 -12.21 -2.51
CA MET A 247 2.67 -11.06 -1.89
C MET A 247 2.53 -9.85 -2.81
N TYR A 248 2.01 -8.77 -2.25
CA TYR A 248 1.73 -7.51 -2.92
C TYR A 248 2.51 -6.39 -2.26
N ILE A 249 3.46 -5.79 -2.99
CA ILE A 249 4.29 -4.69 -2.50
C ILE A 249 3.80 -3.38 -3.11
N GLY A 250 3.20 -2.55 -2.26
CA GLY A 250 2.60 -1.28 -2.65
C GLY A 250 3.06 -0.12 -1.78
N HIS A 251 2.12 0.78 -1.55
CA HIS A 251 2.32 2.07 -0.90
C HIS A 251 1.54 2.14 0.41
N ASP A 252 1.75 3.20 1.17
CA ASP A 252 0.88 3.59 2.29
C ASP A 252 -0.60 3.62 1.86
N SER A 253 -0.87 4.27 0.74
CA SER A 253 -2.21 4.34 0.14
C SER A 253 -2.77 2.96 -0.20
N THR A 254 -1.95 1.99 -0.63
CA THR A 254 -2.39 0.61 -0.89
C THR A 254 -2.87 -0.07 0.40
N ILE A 255 -2.12 0.10 1.48
CA ILE A 255 -2.44 -0.49 2.80
C ILE A 255 -3.73 0.14 3.35
N VAL A 256 -3.81 1.46 3.38
CA VAL A 256 -4.98 2.18 3.89
C VAL A 256 -6.21 1.86 3.04
N THR A 257 -6.09 1.89 1.72
CA THR A 257 -7.19 1.55 0.81
C THR A 257 -7.76 0.18 1.13
N LEU A 258 -6.91 -0.85 1.25
CA LEU A 258 -7.37 -2.21 1.52
C LEU A 258 -8.02 -2.33 2.90
N LEU A 259 -7.38 -1.80 3.94
CA LEU A 259 -7.88 -1.89 5.32
C LEU A 259 -9.18 -1.11 5.50
N ASP A 260 -9.30 0.08 4.92
CA ASP A 260 -10.51 0.90 5.02
C ASP A 260 -11.65 0.33 4.18
N THR A 261 -11.36 -0.25 3.00
CA THR A 261 -12.34 -1.04 2.24
C THR A 261 -12.84 -2.26 3.05
N MET A 262 -11.98 -2.89 3.86
CA MET A 262 -12.38 -3.94 4.80
C MET A 262 -12.96 -3.44 6.13
N ARG A 263 -13.08 -2.11 6.32
CA ARG A 263 -13.56 -1.45 7.55
C ARG A 263 -12.75 -1.77 8.81
N ILE A 264 -11.45 -2.00 8.65
CA ILE A 264 -10.51 -2.32 9.73
C ILE A 264 -9.29 -1.39 9.76
N TRP A 265 -9.38 -0.23 9.11
CA TRP A 265 -8.42 0.86 9.32
C TRP A 265 -8.90 1.75 10.46
N PHE A 266 -8.02 2.00 11.43
CA PHE A 266 -8.31 2.76 12.65
C PHE A 266 -7.56 4.09 12.67
N ASN A 267 -7.40 4.70 11.49
CA ASN A 267 -6.73 5.99 11.31
C ASN A 267 -5.27 6.01 11.79
N GLN A 268 -4.58 4.86 11.71
CA GLN A 268 -3.15 4.76 12.00
C GLN A 268 -2.31 5.18 10.80
N ILE A 269 -1.19 5.86 11.06
CA ILE A 269 -0.21 6.23 10.02
C ILE A 269 0.41 4.92 9.47
N PRO A 270 0.34 4.68 8.15
CA PRO A 270 0.92 3.48 7.55
C PRO A 270 2.44 3.63 7.43
N HIS A 271 3.21 3.35 8.48
CA HIS A 271 4.68 3.50 8.49
C HIS A 271 5.37 2.61 7.43
N TYR A 272 6.65 2.88 7.14
CA TYR A 272 7.43 2.05 6.21
C TYR A 272 7.44 0.59 6.69
N ASN A 273 7.46 -0.36 5.74
CA ASN A 273 7.39 -1.80 6.02
C ASN A 273 6.10 -2.26 6.73
N ILE A 274 5.07 -1.42 6.87
CA ILE A 274 3.79 -1.87 7.41
C ILE A 274 3.22 -3.02 6.56
N MET A 275 2.68 -4.03 7.22
CA MET A 275 2.23 -5.27 6.58
C MET A 275 0.88 -5.72 7.12
N THR A 276 0.06 -6.20 6.21
CA THR A 276 -1.21 -6.87 6.48
C THR A 276 -1.13 -8.31 5.94
N MET A 277 -1.20 -9.27 6.85
CA MET A 277 -1.34 -10.70 6.56
C MET A 277 -2.84 -11.05 6.54
N ILE A 278 -3.32 -11.67 5.47
CA ILE A 278 -4.67 -12.23 5.41
C ILE A 278 -4.53 -13.73 5.14
N GLU A 279 -4.89 -14.52 6.14
CA GLU A 279 -4.69 -15.96 6.15
C GLU A 279 -6.02 -16.68 5.96
N LEU A 280 -6.01 -17.72 5.11
CA LEU A 280 -7.12 -18.64 4.94
C LEU A 280 -6.75 -19.96 5.62
N HIS A 281 -7.58 -20.39 6.56
CA HIS A 281 -7.40 -21.61 7.34
C HIS A 281 -8.52 -22.61 7.03
N GLU A 282 -8.19 -23.89 7.11
CA GLU A 282 -9.11 -25.02 6.97
C GLU A 282 -8.99 -25.88 8.24
N ASP A 283 -10.13 -26.14 8.90
CA ASP A 283 -10.22 -27.01 10.07
C ASP A 283 -11.41 -27.96 9.89
N GLU A 284 -11.14 -29.25 9.78
CA GLU A 284 -12.15 -30.32 9.57
C GLU A 284 -13.16 -30.04 8.43
N GLY A 285 -12.74 -29.33 7.37
CA GLY A 285 -13.56 -28.97 6.21
C GLY A 285 -14.25 -27.60 6.32
N GLU A 286 -14.17 -26.94 7.47
CA GLU A 286 -14.63 -25.57 7.68
C GLU A 286 -13.52 -24.56 7.37
N TRP A 287 -13.88 -23.45 6.72
CA TRP A 287 -12.93 -22.44 6.24
C TRP A 287 -13.12 -21.11 6.96
N ASN A 288 -12.01 -20.50 7.41
CA ASN A 288 -12.03 -19.19 8.05
C ASN A 288 -10.89 -18.28 7.59
N VAL A 289 -11.11 -16.97 7.73
CA VAL A 289 -10.18 -15.90 7.39
C VAL A 289 -9.74 -15.19 8.66
N GLN A 290 -8.43 -15.00 8.79
CA GLN A 290 -7.82 -14.24 9.88
C GLN A 290 -6.95 -13.13 9.28
N ALA A 291 -7.27 -11.89 9.60
CA ALA A 291 -6.48 -10.73 9.20
C ALA A 291 -5.60 -10.27 10.37
N ILE A 292 -4.34 -9.95 10.09
CA ILE A 292 -3.35 -9.51 11.07
C ILE A 292 -2.65 -8.30 10.48
N HIS A 293 -2.60 -7.20 11.24
CA HIS A 293 -1.97 -5.95 10.81
C HIS A 293 -1.08 -5.44 11.94
N GLU A 294 0.23 -5.28 11.65
CA GLU A 294 1.27 -4.90 12.61
C GLU A 294 1.15 -5.59 13.98
N PRO A 295 1.82 -6.73 14.17
CA PRO A 295 1.27 -8.06 14.50
C PRO A 295 -0.08 -8.19 15.28
N TYR A 296 -1.04 -7.27 15.17
CA TYR A 296 -2.30 -7.36 15.90
C TYR A 296 -3.40 -8.08 15.09
N PRO A 297 -4.11 -9.06 15.69
CA PRO A 297 -5.28 -9.64 15.07
C PRO A 297 -6.37 -8.58 14.83
N MET A 298 -6.94 -8.59 13.63
CA MET A 298 -7.99 -7.67 13.22
C MET A 298 -9.35 -8.37 13.24
N THR A 299 -10.39 -7.64 13.59
CA THR A 299 -11.77 -8.14 13.55
C THR A 299 -12.56 -7.39 12.49
N ILE A 300 -13.01 -8.11 11.46
CA ILE A 300 -13.94 -7.56 10.47
C ILE A 300 -15.25 -7.20 11.20
N PRO A 301 -15.77 -5.96 11.08
CA PRO A 301 -17.02 -5.57 11.73
C PRO A 301 -18.17 -6.54 11.40
N GLY A 302 -18.87 -7.01 12.43
CA GLY A 302 -19.90 -8.03 12.28
C GLY A 302 -19.40 -9.47 12.31
N CYS A 303 -18.08 -9.69 12.46
CA CYS A 303 -17.44 -11.00 12.55
C CYS A 303 -16.62 -11.16 13.85
N THR A 304 -15.88 -12.26 13.96
CA THR A 304 -14.87 -12.51 15.00
C THR A 304 -13.47 -12.48 14.37
N VAL A 305 -12.42 -12.57 15.18
CA VAL A 305 -11.02 -12.70 14.69
C VAL A 305 -10.87 -13.90 13.74
N VAL A 306 -11.55 -15.01 14.04
CA VAL A 306 -11.60 -16.23 13.23
C VAL A 306 -12.88 -16.19 12.40
N CYS A 307 -12.89 -15.38 11.34
CA CYS A 307 -14.11 -15.07 10.60
C CYS A 307 -14.44 -16.19 9.60
N PRO A 308 -15.62 -16.86 9.65
CA PRO A 308 -15.98 -17.87 8.65
C PRO A 308 -15.92 -17.29 7.24
N LEU A 309 -15.34 -18.02 6.28
CA LEU A 309 -15.07 -17.50 4.93
C LEU A 309 -16.35 -17.00 4.24
N ASP A 310 -17.44 -17.75 4.35
CA ASP A 310 -18.71 -17.37 3.70
C ASP A 310 -19.28 -16.07 4.31
N LYS A 311 -19.11 -15.88 5.62
CA LYS A 311 -19.50 -14.65 6.32
C LYS A 311 -18.57 -13.47 6.00
N PHE A 312 -17.27 -13.72 5.85
CA PHE A 312 -16.30 -12.74 5.40
C PHE A 312 -16.69 -12.18 4.01
N VAL A 313 -17.01 -13.08 3.08
CA VAL A 313 -17.46 -12.71 1.73
C VAL A 313 -18.80 -11.97 1.78
N GLU A 314 -19.76 -12.43 2.58
CA GLU A 314 -21.08 -11.78 2.74
C GLU A 314 -20.94 -10.33 3.23
N ILE A 315 -20.20 -10.10 4.32
CA ILE A 315 -20.02 -8.77 4.93
C ILE A 315 -19.39 -7.80 3.94
N LEU A 316 -18.38 -8.27 3.20
CA LEU A 316 -17.58 -7.42 2.33
C LEU A 316 -18.13 -7.31 0.89
N LYS A 317 -19.17 -8.09 0.54
CA LYS A 317 -19.80 -8.09 -0.79
C LYS A 317 -20.19 -6.70 -1.31
N PRO A 318 -20.72 -5.76 -0.49
CA PRO A 318 -21.05 -4.42 -0.97
C PRO A 318 -19.83 -3.65 -1.53
N MET A 319 -18.62 -3.95 -1.03
CA MET A 319 -17.38 -3.31 -1.48
C MET A 319 -16.73 -4.03 -2.68
N ILE A 320 -17.26 -5.18 -3.11
CA ILE A 320 -16.71 -5.98 -4.21
C ILE A 320 -17.45 -5.66 -5.51
N PRO A 321 -16.79 -5.07 -6.52
CA PRO A 321 -17.43 -4.73 -7.79
C PRO A 321 -17.91 -5.98 -8.54
N ASP A 322 -19.05 -5.87 -9.20
CA ASP A 322 -19.62 -6.97 -9.99
C ASP A 322 -19.09 -6.91 -11.44
N ASN A 323 -19.11 -5.72 -12.03
CA ASN A 323 -18.45 -5.43 -13.30
C ASN A 323 -17.70 -4.10 -13.18
N TRP A 324 -16.46 -4.18 -12.70
CA TRP A 324 -15.66 -3.01 -12.41
C TRP A 324 -15.43 -2.11 -13.64
N GLU A 325 -15.25 -2.69 -14.83
CA GLU A 325 -15.08 -1.91 -16.07
C GLU A 325 -16.32 -1.07 -16.39
N GLU A 326 -17.53 -1.61 -16.19
CA GLU A 326 -18.75 -0.83 -16.35
C GLU A 326 -18.94 0.20 -15.25
N GLU A 327 -18.69 -0.17 -14.00
CA GLU A 327 -18.81 0.74 -12.85
C GLU A 327 -17.81 1.91 -12.94
N CYS A 328 -16.72 1.74 -13.70
CA CYS A 328 -15.70 2.76 -13.93
C CYS A 328 -15.98 3.72 -15.10
N LYS A 329 -17.06 3.51 -15.88
CA LYS A 329 -17.39 4.39 -17.00
C LYS A 329 -17.86 5.77 -16.55
N VAL A 330 -17.59 6.74 -17.41
CA VAL A 330 -17.97 8.15 -17.28
C VAL A 330 -18.49 8.65 -18.62
N ASP A 331 -19.06 9.85 -18.62
CA ASP A 331 -19.45 10.53 -19.86
C ASP A 331 -18.26 10.68 -20.81
N SER A 332 -18.53 10.58 -22.12
CA SER A 332 -17.49 10.55 -23.16
C SER A 332 -16.65 11.82 -23.27
N ASN A 333 -17.05 12.92 -22.62
CA ASN A 333 -16.32 14.18 -22.57
C ASN A 333 -15.36 14.28 -21.37
N TYR A 334 -15.39 13.35 -20.42
CA TYR A 334 -14.49 13.37 -19.28
C TYR A 334 -13.09 12.91 -19.69
N THR A 335 -12.09 13.74 -19.39
CA THR A 335 -10.68 13.41 -19.57
C THR A 335 -10.03 13.20 -18.21
N THR A 336 -9.49 12.01 -17.98
CA THR A 336 -8.82 11.68 -16.72
C THR A 336 -7.55 12.53 -16.56
N PRO A 337 -7.38 13.27 -15.45
CA PRO A 337 -6.14 13.99 -15.17
C PRO A 337 -4.97 13.01 -14.95
N PRO A 338 -3.72 13.46 -15.13
CA PRO A 338 -2.55 12.64 -14.81
C PRO A 338 -2.58 12.14 -13.35
N PRO A 339 -2.07 10.93 -13.08
CA PRO A 339 -2.04 10.40 -11.72
C PRO A 339 -1.08 11.21 -10.82
N PRO A 340 -1.45 11.48 -9.55
CA PRO A 340 -0.59 12.15 -8.59
C PRO A 340 0.62 11.27 -8.27
N PRO A 341 1.84 11.82 -8.06
CA PRO A 341 3.04 11.05 -7.75
C PRO A 341 2.79 9.99 -6.67
N PRO A 342 3.28 8.76 -6.86
CA PRO A 342 2.99 7.64 -5.97
C PRO A 342 3.87 7.64 -4.73
#